data_AF-A0AAJ7T6Q7-F1
#
_entry.id   AF-A0AAJ7T6Q7-F1
#
_cell.length_a   1.000
_cell.length_b   1.000
_cell.length_c   1.000
_cell.angle_alpha   90.00
_cell.angle_beta   90.00
_cell.angle_gamma   90.00
#
_symmetry.space_group_name_H-M   'P 1'
#
loop_
_entity.id
_entity.type
_entity.pdbx_description
1 polymer ?
#
loop_
_entity_poly.entity_id
_entity_poly.type
_entity_poly.pdbx_seq_one_letter_code
_entity_poly.pdbx_strand_id
1 'polypeptide(L)'
;MKMSNRAANTGSDAALSAFCRRSVERVRRESQGPRGKETPRGVTWTPRGDPDETPVPEALLQRLRLAAIVDDVRQASTLRLHVPARCSACRDATAALAREAFVRRKRSQLQEGRLQREIDGHLYTKDSLSLIGDIHEGLPLPSAPPEVIWGQLKSRESSRRDLKVTLIERPPERGETHRDRPPRRTPESPADKQQPPVVTRSQLRRP
;
A
#
# COMPACT_ATOMS: atom_id res chain seq x y z
N MET A 1 30.41 -48.72 1.21
CA MET A 1 31.83 -48.33 1.42
C MET A 1 31.87 -46.83 1.75
N LYS A 2 32.10 -46.45 3.01
CA LYS A 2 32.25 -45.04 3.43
C LYS A 2 33.74 -44.79 3.61
N MET A 3 34.41 -44.31 2.57
CA MET A 3 35.81 -43.90 2.69
C MET A 3 35.89 -42.53 3.35
N SER A 4 36.68 -42.52 4.41
CA SER A 4 36.77 -41.50 5.44
C SER A 4 37.46 -40.26 4.90
N ASN A 5 36.71 -39.18 4.68
CA ASN A 5 37.25 -37.86 4.31
C ASN A 5 37.90 -37.12 5.52
N ARG A 6 38.37 -37.89 6.52
CA ARG A 6 38.81 -37.39 7.83
C ARG A 6 40.31 -37.05 7.86
N ALA A 7 41.10 -37.61 6.95
CA ALA A 7 42.55 -37.41 6.89
C ALA A 7 42.96 -36.01 6.39
N ALA A 8 42.12 -35.34 5.60
CA ALA A 8 42.41 -33.99 5.09
C ALA A 8 42.07 -32.86 6.06
N ASN A 9 41.25 -33.12 7.10
CA ASN A 9 40.79 -32.09 8.05
C ASN A 9 41.69 -31.91 9.28
N THR A 10 42.54 -32.89 9.61
CA THR A 10 43.37 -32.85 10.83
C THR A 10 44.40 -31.72 10.81
N GLY A 11 44.96 -31.40 9.64
CA GLY A 11 45.90 -30.29 9.47
C GLY A 11 45.26 -28.91 9.65
N SER A 12 44.03 -28.73 9.15
CA SER A 12 43.28 -27.48 9.27
C SER A 12 42.74 -27.25 10.69
N ASP A 13 42.31 -28.31 11.37
CA ASP A 13 41.78 -28.23 12.75
C ASP A 13 42.91 -27.97 13.76
N ALA A 14 44.10 -28.53 13.53
CA ALA A 14 45.30 -28.23 14.31
C ALA A 14 45.78 -26.79 14.10
N ALA A 15 45.76 -26.29 12.87
CA ALA A 15 46.11 -24.90 12.56
C ALA A 15 45.13 -23.89 13.18
N LEU A 16 43.82 -24.19 13.15
CA LEU A 16 42.78 -23.38 13.78
C LEU A 16 42.91 -23.36 15.30
N SER A 17 43.06 -24.53 15.93
CA SER A 17 43.19 -24.61 17.39
C SER A 17 44.43 -23.88 17.90
N ALA A 18 45.53 -23.93 17.14
CA ALA A 18 46.74 -23.15 17.43
C ALA A 18 46.50 -21.64 17.27
N PHE A 19 45.80 -21.21 16.21
CA PHE A 19 45.43 -19.80 16.01
C PHE A 19 44.52 -19.28 17.14
N CYS A 20 43.41 -19.97 17.41
CA CYS A 20 42.48 -19.60 18.48
C CYS A 20 43.17 -19.55 19.84
N ARG A 21 44.06 -20.51 20.13
CA ARG A 21 44.84 -20.52 21.36
C ARG A 21 45.75 -19.29 21.46
N ARG A 22 46.48 -18.95 20.40
CA ARG A 22 47.34 -17.75 20.35
C ARG A 22 46.54 -16.46 20.47
N SER A 23 45.41 -16.32 19.78
CA SER A 23 44.55 -15.13 19.87
C SER A 23 43.97 -14.94 21.28
N VAL A 24 43.53 -16.03 21.93
CA VAL A 24 43.03 -15.97 23.32
C VAL A 24 44.16 -15.64 24.30
N GLU A 25 45.36 -16.20 24.11
CA GLU A 25 46.53 -15.88 24.94
C GLU A 25 46.95 -14.41 24.75
N ARG A 26 46.86 -13.85 23.54
CA ARG A 26 47.12 -12.43 23.25
C ARG A 26 46.13 -11.51 23.98
N VAL A 27 44.83 -11.75 23.83
CA VAL A 27 43.78 -10.97 24.52
C VAL A 27 43.94 -11.06 26.04
N ARG A 28 44.31 -12.23 26.58
CA ARG A 28 44.61 -12.38 28.00
C ARG A 28 45.81 -11.54 28.43
N ARG A 29 46.89 -11.52 27.66
CA ARG A 29 48.08 -10.69 27.95
C ARG A 29 47.76 -9.19 27.90
N GLU A 30 46.99 -8.75 26.90
CA GLU A 30 46.53 -7.35 26.79
C GLU A 30 45.60 -6.95 27.94
N SER A 31 44.74 -7.86 28.39
CA SER A 31 43.86 -7.64 29.55
C SER A 31 44.59 -7.65 30.91
N GLN A 32 45.81 -8.18 30.96
CA GLN A 32 46.64 -8.33 32.17
C GLN A 32 47.82 -7.34 32.23
N GLY A 33 47.97 -6.45 31.26
CA GLY A 33 48.95 -5.36 31.30
C GLY A 33 48.66 -4.35 32.44
N PRO A 34 49.69 -3.66 32.97
CA PRO A 34 49.51 -2.76 34.11
C PRO A 34 48.56 -1.61 33.75
N ARG A 35 47.52 -1.41 34.58
CA ARG A 35 46.63 -0.25 34.48
C ARG A 35 47.39 1.02 34.88
N GLY A 36 47.58 1.94 33.92
CA GLY A 36 48.08 3.31 34.11
C GLY A 36 49.16 3.64 33.07
N LYS A 37 49.05 4.66 32.21
CA LYS A 37 48.56 6.03 32.42
C LYS A 37 47.84 6.54 31.16
N GLU A 38 46.87 7.42 31.36
CA GLU A 38 46.17 8.18 30.33
C GLU A 38 47.14 8.98 29.45
N THR A 39 46.90 9.03 28.14
CA THR A 39 47.00 10.21 27.23
C THR A 39 46.58 9.77 25.81
N PRO A 40 46.35 10.70 24.87
CA PRO A 40 45.09 11.37 24.58
C PRO A 40 44.31 10.70 23.44
N ARG A 41 43.00 11.00 23.39
CA ARG A 41 42.11 10.70 22.25
C ARG A 41 42.75 11.12 20.92
N GLY A 42 42.92 10.16 20.02
CA GLY A 42 43.39 10.42 18.66
C GLY A 42 44.03 9.22 17.97
N VAL A 43 43.45 8.02 18.08
CA VAL A 43 43.82 6.93 17.17
C VAL A 43 42.87 7.02 15.98
N THR A 44 43.32 7.69 14.93
CA THR A 44 42.89 7.33 13.58
C THR A 44 43.17 5.85 13.43
N TRP A 45 42.11 5.05 13.24
CA TRP A 45 42.23 3.63 12.93
C TRP A 45 42.86 3.51 11.54
N THR A 46 44.19 3.65 11.47
CA THR A 46 44.93 3.12 10.35
C THR A 46 45.09 1.64 10.66
N PRO A 47 44.60 0.72 9.81
CA PRO A 47 44.97 -0.68 9.92
C PRO A 47 46.47 -0.72 9.68
N ARG A 48 47.26 -0.66 10.75
CA ARG A 48 48.65 -1.02 10.70
C ARG A 48 48.61 -2.53 10.57
N GLY A 49 48.58 -2.99 9.30
CA GLY A 49 48.61 -4.41 8.98
C GLY A 49 49.84 -5.00 9.65
N ASP A 50 49.61 -5.73 10.73
CA ASP A 50 50.65 -6.49 11.41
C ASP A 50 51.08 -7.59 10.42
N PRO A 51 52.39 -7.79 10.17
CA PRO A 51 52.87 -8.87 9.31
C PRO A 51 52.57 -10.28 9.87
N ASP A 52 51.95 -10.37 11.05
CA ASP A 52 51.55 -11.59 11.74
C ASP A 52 50.02 -11.80 11.75
N GLU A 53 49.28 -11.11 10.88
CA GLU A 53 47.95 -11.56 10.47
C GLU A 53 48.11 -12.84 9.64
N THR A 54 48.24 -13.98 10.31
CA THR A 54 48.01 -15.26 9.63
C THR A 54 46.59 -15.20 9.06
N PRO A 55 46.41 -15.16 7.73
CA PRO A 55 45.09 -15.02 7.14
C PRO A 55 44.28 -16.21 7.64
N VAL A 56 43.11 -15.93 8.24
CA VAL A 56 42.17 -16.98 8.63
C VAL A 56 42.03 -17.88 7.41
N PRO A 57 42.32 -19.19 7.51
CA PRO A 57 42.34 -20.05 6.35
C PRO A 57 41.00 -19.92 5.61
N GLU A 58 41.03 -19.54 4.33
CA GLU A 58 39.81 -19.26 3.57
C GLU A 58 38.85 -20.47 3.58
N ALA A 59 39.41 -21.68 3.57
CA ALA A 59 38.66 -22.92 3.73
C ALA A 59 37.80 -22.97 5.01
N LEU A 60 38.24 -22.36 6.09
CA LEU A 60 37.51 -22.28 7.34
C LEU A 60 36.38 -21.25 7.28
N LEU A 61 36.63 -20.08 6.68
CA LEU A 61 35.59 -19.08 6.44
C LEU A 61 34.49 -19.65 5.54
N GLN A 62 34.88 -20.37 4.49
CA GLN A 62 33.96 -21.07 3.60
C GLN A 62 33.14 -22.13 4.36
N ARG A 63 33.77 -22.92 5.22
CA ARG A 63 33.07 -23.92 6.05
C ARG A 63 32.09 -23.28 7.03
N LEU A 64 32.47 -22.18 7.69
CA LEU A 64 31.59 -21.46 8.61
C LEU A 64 30.41 -20.79 7.88
N ARG A 65 30.67 -20.19 6.71
CA ARG A 65 29.61 -19.63 5.86
C ARG A 65 28.60 -20.70 5.44
N LEU A 66 29.09 -21.86 4.99
CA LEU A 66 28.22 -22.98 4.63
C LEU A 66 27.44 -23.51 5.84
N ALA A 67 28.07 -23.61 7.01
CA ALA A 67 27.40 -24.03 8.24
C ALA A 67 26.29 -23.05 8.66
N ALA A 68 26.55 -21.75 8.59
CA ALA A 68 25.55 -20.72 8.86
C ALA A 68 24.37 -20.80 7.89
N ILE A 69 24.62 -20.95 6.58
CA ILE A 69 23.57 -21.12 5.58
C ILE A 69 22.72 -22.37 5.87
N VAL A 70 23.36 -23.49 6.23
CA VAL A 70 22.65 -24.73 6.57
C VAL A 70 21.79 -24.55 7.83
N ASP A 71 22.30 -23.85 8.84
CA ASP A 71 21.55 -23.58 10.07
C ASP A 71 20.39 -22.60 9.82
N ASP A 72 20.56 -21.58 8.99
CA ASP A 72 19.49 -20.65 8.60
C ASP A 72 18.37 -21.40 7.87
N VAL A 73 18.72 -22.28 6.92
CA VAL A 73 17.74 -23.12 6.20
C VAL A 73 17.03 -24.07 7.17
N ARG A 74 17.76 -24.65 8.12
CA ARG A 74 17.18 -25.53 9.15
C ARG A 74 16.21 -24.76 10.04
N GLN A 75 16.58 -23.57 10.51
CA GLN A 75 15.70 -22.72 11.30
C GLN A 75 14.46 -22.32 10.49
N ALA A 76 14.64 -21.87 9.24
CA ALA A 76 13.54 -21.54 8.34
C ALA A 76 12.59 -22.72 8.09
N SER A 77 13.12 -23.95 8.03
CA SER A 77 12.30 -25.16 7.88
C SER A 77 11.46 -25.50 9.12
N THR A 78 11.92 -25.07 10.31
CA THR A 78 11.17 -25.25 11.57
C THR A 78 10.13 -24.16 11.81
N LEU A 79 10.21 -23.04 11.09
CA LEU A 79 9.18 -22.01 11.13
C LEU A 79 7.91 -22.56 10.49
N ARG A 80 6.81 -22.60 11.26
CA ARG A 80 5.49 -22.90 10.70
C ARG A 80 5.05 -21.73 9.84
N LEU A 81 5.28 -21.85 8.53
CA LEU A 81 4.85 -20.85 7.57
C LEU A 81 3.31 -20.78 7.56
N HIS A 82 2.80 -19.59 7.86
CA HIS A 82 1.38 -19.32 7.73
C HIS A 82 0.98 -19.38 6.24
N VAL A 83 -0.06 -20.14 5.92
CA VAL A 83 -0.61 -20.22 4.55
C VAL A 83 -1.94 -19.48 4.54
N PRO A 84 -2.00 -18.23 4.02
CA PRO A 84 -3.22 -17.41 4.05
C PRO A 84 -4.41 -18.10 3.38
N ALA A 85 -4.18 -18.87 2.32
CA ALA A 85 -5.22 -19.60 1.61
C ALA A 85 -5.88 -20.73 2.41
N ARG A 86 -5.21 -21.23 3.47
CA ARG A 86 -5.74 -22.28 4.36
C ARG A 86 -6.29 -21.75 5.68
N CYS A 87 -5.99 -20.48 6.00
CA CYS A 87 -6.49 -19.80 7.19
C CYS A 87 -7.88 -19.21 6.93
N SER A 88 -8.87 -19.54 7.76
CA SER A 88 -10.22 -18.98 7.66
C SER A 88 -10.20 -17.46 7.81
N ALA A 89 -9.54 -16.92 8.84
CA ALA A 89 -9.47 -15.48 9.08
C ALA A 89 -8.87 -14.70 7.89
N CYS A 90 -7.83 -15.22 7.25
CA CYS A 90 -7.22 -14.58 6.07
C CYS A 90 -8.12 -14.69 4.84
N ARG A 91 -8.82 -15.82 4.65
CA ARG A 91 -9.81 -15.97 3.59
C ARG A 91 -10.97 -15.01 3.77
N ASP A 92 -11.45 -14.84 5.00
CA ASP A 92 -12.56 -13.94 5.33
C ASP A 92 -12.16 -12.48 5.11
N ALA A 93 -10.97 -12.08 5.55
CA ALA A 93 -10.41 -10.76 5.26
C ALA A 93 -10.28 -10.50 3.76
N THR A 94 -9.78 -11.50 3.01
CA THR A 94 -9.67 -11.41 1.54
C THR A 94 -11.04 -11.28 0.89
N ALA A 95 -12.03 -12.04 1.36
CA ALA A 95 -13.41 -11.95 0.85
C ALA A 95 -14.05 -10.59 1.15
N ALA A 96 -13.80 -10.02 2.33
CA ALA A 96 -14.26 -8.68 2.68
C ALA A 96 -13.64 -7.61 1.75
N LEU A 97 -12.33 -7.66 1.54
CA LEU A 97 -11.63 -6.76 0.62
C LEU A 97 -12.14 -6.91 -0.83
N ALA A 98 -12.37 -8.14 -1.29
CA ALA A 98 -12.91 -8.39 -2.62
C ALA A 98 -14.33 -7.81 -2.79
N ARG A 99 -15.18 -7.91 -1.76
CA ARG A 99 -16.52 -7.30 -1.76
C ARG A 99 -16.45 -5.78 -1.83
N GLU A 100 -15.59 -5.16 -1.03
CA GLU A 100 -15.39 -3.71 -1.07
C GLU A 100 -14.88 -3.25 -2.43
N ALA A 101 -13.87 -3.93 -2.98
CA ALA A 101 -13.31 -3.61 -4.29
C ALA A 101 -14.38 -3.74 -5.40
N PHE A 102 -15.22 -4.77 -5.33
CA PHE A 102 -16.33 -4.94 -6.26
C PHE A 102 -17.31 -3.77 -6.19
N VAL A 103 -17.75 -3.38 -4.99
CA VAL A 103 -18.69 -2.26 -4.80
C VAL A 103 -18.08 -0.96 -5.31
N ARG A 104 -16.82 -0.68 -4.97
CA ARG A 104 -16.10 0.52 -5.46
C ARG A 104 -16.06 0.53 -6.98
N ARG A 105 -15.66 -0.57 -7.62
CA ARG A 105 -15.62 -0.68 -9.09
C ARG A 105 -16.98 -0.46 -9.73
N LYS A 106 -18.04 -1.08 -9.21
CA LYS A 106 -19.40 -0.90 -9.73
C LYS A 106 -19.92 0.51 -9.54
N ARG A 107 -19.64 1.14 -8.40
CA ARG A 107 -19.97 2.55 -8.16
C ARG A 107 -19.27 3.45 -9.18
N SER A 108 -17.97 3.28 -9.40
CA SER A 108 -17.22 4.06 -10.39
C SER A 108 -17.80 3.90 -11.79
N GLN A 109 -18.11 2.67 -12.22
CA GLN A 109 -18.73 2.40 -13.53
C GLN A 109 -20.06 3.13 -13.71
N LEU A 110 -20.92 3.14 -12.68
CA LEU A 110 -22.21 3.84 -12.74
C LEU A 110 -22.06 5.36 -12.72
N GLN A 111 -21.10 5.87 -11.93
CA GLN A 111 -20.81 7.30 -11.86
C GLN A 111 -20.26 7.81 -13.20
N GLU A 112 -19.33 7.07 -13.80
CA GLU A 112 -18.79 7.35 -15.13
C GLU A 112 -19.90 7.37 -16.19
N GLY A 113 -20.73 6.31 -16.24
CA GLY A 113 -21.85 6.26 -17.19
C GLY A 113 -22.94 7.31 -16.94
N ARG A 114 -23.09 7.82 -15.71
CA ARG A 114 -23.95 8.98 -15.43
C ARG A 114 -23.30 10.27 -15.92
N LEU A 115 -22.03 10.50 -15.59
CA LEU A 115 -21.29 11.68 -15.98
C LEU A 115 -21.24 11.83 -17.50
N GLN A 116 -20.98 10.73 -18.21
CA GLN A 116 -20.96 10.73 -19.67
C GLN A 116 -22.31 11.17 -20.25
N ARG A 117 -23.42 10.62 -19.73
CA ARG A 117 -24.77 11.04 -20.17
C ARG A 117 -25.06 12.51 -19.88
N GLU A 118 -24.56 13.05 -18.77
CA GLU A 118 -24.71 14.47 -18.44
C GLU A 118 -23.89 15.36 -19.38
N ILE A 119 -22.65 14.96 -19.70
CA ILE A 119 -21.80 15.63 -20.68
C ILE A 119 -22.46 15.59 -22.06
N ASP A 120 -22.89 14.41 -22.51
CA ASP A 120 -23.55 14.24 -23.81
C ASP A 120 -24.82 15.11 -23.88
N GLY A 121 -25.66 15.04 -22.84
CA GLY A 121 -26.85 15.89 -22.73
C GLY A 121 -26.53 17.38 -22.76
N HIS A 122 -25.45 17.81 -22.08
CA HIS A 122 -25.00 19.19 -22.13
C HIS A 122 -24.51 19.60 -23.53
N LEU A 123 -23.76 18.75 -24.22
CA LEU A 123 -23.28 19.03 -25.58
C LEU A 123 -24.43 19.11 -26.58
N TYR A 124 -25.47 18.29 -26.42
CA TYR A 124 -26.66 18.33 -27.28
C TYR A 124 -27.58 19.53 -26.99
N THR A 125 -27.67 19.98 -25.73
CA THR A 125 -28.56 21.08 -25.34
C THR A 125 -27.89 22.46 -25.39
N LYS A 126 -26.58 22.51 -25.17
CA LYS A 126 -25.76 23.72 -25.19
C LYS A 126 -24.71 23.61 -26.29
N ASP A 127 -25.18 23.46 -27.52
CA ASP A 127 -24.31 23.61 -28.67
C ASP A 127 -23.79 25.06 -28.77
N SER A 128 -22.78 25.28 -29.61
CA SER A 128 -22.16 26.61 -29.74
C SER A 128 -23.16 27.68 -30.16
N LEU A 129 -24.19 27.33 -30.93
CA LEU A 129 -25.25 28.25 -31.35
C LEU A 129 -26.21 28.60 -30.20
N SER A 130 -26.61 27.62 -29.40
CA SER A 130 -27.42 27.86 -28.19
C SER A 130 -26.66 28.73 -27.19
N LEU A 131 -25.36 28.50 -27.02
CA LEU A 131 -24.53 29.35 -26.16
C LEU A 131 -24.43 30.79 -26.68
N ILE A 132 -24.28 30.98 -28.00
CA ILE A 132 -24.30 32.32 -28.61
C ILE A 132 -25.67 32.98 -28.39
N GLY A 133 -26.76 32.23 -28.55
CA GLY A 133 -28.13 32.68 -28.25
C GLY A 133 -28.28 33.13 -26.81
N ASP A 134 -27.91 32.29 -25.84
CA ASP A 134 -27.95 32.59 -24.41
C ASP A 134 -27.12 33.85 -24.06
N ILE A 135 -25.93 33.99 -24.67
CA ILE A 135 -25.09 35.17 -24.49
C ILE A 135 -25.79 36.41 -25.05
N HIS A 136 -26.36 36.31 -26.24
CA HIS A 136 -27.03 37.42 -26.91
C HIS A 136 -28.30 37.86 -26.16
N GLU A 137 -29.12 36.93 -25.68
CA GLU A 137 -30.29 37.21 -24.84
C GLU A 137 -29.90 37.87 -23.52
N GLY A 138 -28.72 37.54 -22.98
CA GLY A 138 -28.20 38.17 -21.78
C GLY A 138 -27.66 39.59 -21.98
N LEU A 139 -27.39 40.03 -23.22
CA LEU A 139 -26.77 41.32 -23.47
C LEU A 139 -27.82 42.42 -23.68
N PRO A 140 -27.54 43.67 -23.22
CA PRO A 140 -28.40 44.80 -23.53
C PRO A 140 -28.45 45.03 -25.05
N LEU A 141 -29.60 45.46 -25.56
CA LEU A 141 -29.76 45.78 -26.97
C LEU A 141 -28.79 46.91 -27.36
N PRO A 142 -27.99 46.78 -28.44
CA PRO A 142 -27.00 47.78 -28.82
C PRO A 142 -27.58 49.16 -29.17
N SER A 143 -28.85 49.20 -29.58
CA SER A 143 -29.58 50.43 -29.92
C SER A 143 -30.22 51.13 -28.71
N ALA A 144 -30.14 50.55 -27.51
CA ALA A 144 -30.68 51.16 -26.31
C ALA A 144 -29.86 52.41 -25.89
N PRO A 145 -30.46 53.35 -25.14
CA PRO A 145 -29.73 54.49 -24.61
C PRO A 145 -28.53 54.06 -23.74
N PRO A 146 -27.40 54.77 -23.78
CA PRO A 146 -26.19 54.40 -23.04
C PRO A 146 -26.43 54.19 -21.55
N GLU A 147 -27.31 54.99 -20.93
CA GLU A 147 -27.63 54.93 -19.50
C GLU A 147 -28.26 53.59 -19.12
N VAL A 148 -29.14 53.08 -19.99
CA VAL A 148 -29.83 51.79 -19.82
C VAL A 148 -28.83 50.63 -19.98
N ILE A 149 -27.96 50.71 -20.99
CA ILE A 149 -26.89 49.73 -21.23
C ILE A 149 -25.98 49.64 -20.00
N TRP A 150 -25.47 50.79 -19.52
CA TRP A 150 -24.59 50.84 -18.36
C TRP A 150 -25.26 50.35 -17.08
N GLY A 151 -26.53 50.67 -16.86
CA GLY A 151 -27.31 50.18 -15.73
C GLY A 151 -27.41 48.66 -15.72
N GLN A 152 -27.76 48.06 -16.85
CA GLN A 152 -27.89 46.59 -16.99
C GLN A 152 -26.54 45.89 -16.83
N LEU A 153 -25.46 46.42 -17.42
CA LEU A 153 -24.12 45.85 -17.29
C LEU A 153 -23.61 45.86 -15.85
N LYS A 154 -23.80 46.97 -15.11
CA LYS A 154 -23.40 47.06 -13.69
C LYS A 154 -24.20 46.10 -12.81
N SER A 155 -25.50 45.98 -13.06
CA SER A 155 -26.37 45.04 -12.34
C SER A 155 -25.91 43.59 -12.54
N ARG A 156 -25.64 43.20 -13.80
CA ARG A 156 -25.12 41.86 -14.15
C ARG A 156 -23.78 41.56 -13.49
N GLU A 157 -22.88 42.55 -13.47
CA GLU A 157 -21.57 42.41 -12.84
C GLU A 157 -21.69 42.21 -11.32
N SER A 158 -22.66 42.85 -10.66
CA SER A 158 -22.97 42.58 -9.25
C SER A 158 -23.43 41.14 -9.04
N SER A 159 -24.44 40.69 -9.80
CA SER A 159 -24.95 39.31 -9.69
C SER A 159 -23.88 38.25 -9.96
N ARG A 160 -22.94 38.52 -10.89
CA ARG A 160 -21.84 37.61 -11.21
C ARG A 160 -20.83 37.49 -10.06
N ARG A 161 -20.59 38.57 -9.32
CA ARG A 161 -19.73 38.55 -8.12
C ARG A 161 -20.38 37.74 -7.01
N ASP A 162 -21.69 37.88 -6.81
CA ASP A 162 -22.45 37.15 -5.79
C ASP A 162 -22.43 35.63 -6.06
N LEU A 163 -22.61 35.20 -7.33
CA LEU A 163 -22.47 33.80 -7.75
C LEU A 163 -21.06 33.24 -7.49
N LYS A 164 -20.01 34.05 -7.73
CA LYS A 164 -18.61 33.62 -7.52
C LYS A 164 -18.28 33.41 -6.04
N VAL A 165 -18.92 34.15 -5.13
CA VAL A 165 -18.80 33.97 -3.68
C VAL A 165 -19.39 32.62 -3.25
N THR A 166 -20.54 32.21 -3.80
CA THR A 166 -21.20 30.93 -3.44
C THR A 166 -20.49 29.67 -3.92
N LEU A 167 -19.66 29.75 -4.98
CA LEU A 167 -18.90 28.60 -5.49
C LEU A 167 -17.58 28.36 -4.73
N ILE A 168 -17.08 29.36 -4.02
CA ILE A 168 -15.85 29.27 -3.21
C ILE A 168 -16.15 28.71 -1.81
N GLU A 169 -17.34 29.00 -1.27
CA GLU A 169 -17.83 28.40 -0.03
C GLU A 169 -18.55 27.07 -0.31
N ARG A 170 -17.82 26.05 -0.74
CA ARG A 170 -18.31 24.68 -0.54
C ARG A 170 -18.11 24.36 0.95
N PRO A 171 -19.17 24.13 1.75
CA PRO A 171 -18.98 23.73 3.14
C PRO A 171 -18.09 22.48 3.18
N PRO A 172 -17.18 22.36 4.15
CA PRO A 172 -16.41 21.13 4.30
C PRO A 172 -17.42 20.00 4.45
N GLU A 173 -17.32 18.99 3.58
CA GLU A 173 -18.07 17.76 3.72
C GLU A 173 -17.68 17.17 5.08
N ARG A 174 -18.52 17.41 6.08
CA ARG A 174 -18.41 16.74 7.37
C ARG A 174 -18.54 15.26 7.04
N GLY A 175 -17.41 14.57 7.04
CA GLY A 175 -17.38 13.13 6.94
C GLY A 175 -18.40 12.58 7.92
N GLU A 176 -19.40 11.88 7.40
CA GLU A 176 -20.40 11.19 8.19
C GLU A 176 -19.66 10.26 9.15
N THR A 177 -19.47 10.70 10.38
CA THR A 177 -18.95 9.82 11.41
C THR A 177 -19.98 8.73 11.57
N HIS A 178 -19.53 7.48 11.51
CA HIS A 178 -20.30 6.23 11.63
C HIS A 178 -21.17 6.11 12.92
N ARG A 179 -21.29 7.17 13.73
CA ARG A 179 -22.02 7.19 14.99
C ARG A 179 -23.53 7.45 14.85
N ASP A 180 -23.99 8.04 13.75
CA ASP A 180 -25.41 8.39 13.57
C ASP A 180 -26.19 7.41 12.66
N ARG A 181 -25.70 6.17 12.53
CA ARG A 181 -26.48 5.15 11.82
C ARG A 181 -27.62 4.67 12.72
N PRO A 182 -28.91 4.90 12.38
CA PRO A 182 -30.01 4.35 13.15
C PRO A 182 -29.90 2.82 13.16
N PRO A 183 -30.28 2.15 14.26
CA PRO A 183 -30.18 0.71 14.36
C PRO A 183 -30.96 0.07 13.20
N ARG A 184 -30.32 -0.91 12.53
CA ARG A 184 -31.01 -1.71 11.52
C ARG A 184 -32.24 -2.30 12.17
N ARG A 185 -33.42 -2.00 11.62
CA ARG A 185 -34.63 -2.76 11.91
C ARG A 185 -34.29 -4.24 11.64
N THR A 186 -34.47 -5.08 12.66
CA THR A 186 -34.42 -6.52 12.50
C THR A 186 -35.36 -6.92 11.37
N PRO A 187 -34.97 -7.83 10.47
CA PRO A 187 -35.93 -8.39 9.52
C PRO A 187 -37.05 -9.03 10.34
N GLU A 188 -38.28 -8.56 10.12
CA GLU A 188 -39.46 -9.24 10.60
C GLU A 188 -39.45 -10.69 10.09
N SER A 189 -39.81 -11.60 10.98
CA SER A 189 -39.92 -13.04 10.70
C SER A 189 -40.78 -13.28 9.45
N PRO A 190 -40.32 -14.07 8.46
CA PRO A 190 -41.13 -14.36 7.29
C PRO A 190 -42.14 -15.47 7.63
N ALA A 191 -43.19 -15.13 8.37
CA ALA A 191 -44.43 -15.88 8.30
C ALA A 191 -45.21 -15.36 7.09
N ASP A 192 -45.59 -16.29 6.21
CA ASP A 192 -46.46 -16.10 5.05
C ASP A 192 -45.94 -15.23 3.89
N LYS A 193 -45.05 -15.83 3.08
CA LYS A 193 -45.09 -15.59 1.63
C LYS A 193 -45.03 -16.93 0.91
N GLN A 194 -46.19 -17.35 0.39
CA GLN A 194 -46.32 -18.49 -0.51
C GLN A 194 -45.32 -18.39 -1.65
N GLN A 195 -44.46 -19.41 -1.77
CA GLN A 195 -43.56 -19.59 -2.90
C GLN A 195 -44.37 -19.86 -4.18
N PRO A 196 -44.13 -19.14 -5.29
CA PRO A 196 -44.69 -19.57 -6.58
C PRO A 196 -44.05 -20.90 -7.01
N PRO A 197 -44.81 -21.78 -7.70
CA PRO A 197 -44.33 -23.12 -8.02
C PRO A 197 -43.11 -23.09 -8.93
N VAL A 198 -42.11 -23.87 -8.55
CA VAL A 198 -40.90 -24.10 -9.36
C VAL A 198 -41.29 -24.96 -10.56
N VAL A 199 -41.36 -24.35 -11.74
CA VAL A 199 -41.49 -25.11 -13.00
C VAL A 199 -40.13 -25.67 -13.36
N THR A 200 -39.98 -26.98 -13.27
CA THR A 200 -38.78 -27.69 -13.70
C THR A 200 -38.75 -27.83 -15.23
N ARG A 201 -37.55 -27.78 -15.80
CA ARG A 201 -37.23 -27.73 -17.24
C ARG A 201 -37.72 -28.95 -18.05
N SER A 202 -38.32 -29.93 -17.40
CA SER A 202 -38.93 -31.11 -18.01
C SER A 202 -40.34 -30.85 -18.59
N GLN A 203 -40.94 -29.68 -18.33
CA GLN A 203 -42.30 -29.34 -18.78
C GLN A 203 -42.37 -28.51 -20.08
N LEU A 204 -41.25 -28.35 -20.80
CA LEU A 204 -41.19 -27.72 -22.12
C LEU A 204 -40.92 -28.75 -23.22
N ARG A 205 -41.80 -29.76 -23.34
CA ARG A 205 -41.98 -30.50 -24.59
C ARG A 205 -43.46 -30.51 -24.91
N ARG A 206 -43.84 -29.74 -25.93
CA ARG A 206 -45.12 -29.92 -26.62
C ARG A 206 -44.96 -31.06 -27.65
N PRO A 207 -46.05 -31.81 -27.93
CA PRO A 207 -46.08 -32.82 -28.99
C PRO A 207 -45.87 -32.21 -30.38
#